data_AF-A0ABD5DHN6-F1
#
_entry.id   AF-A0ABD5DHN6-F1
#
_cell.length_a   1.000
_cell.length_b   1.000
_cell.length_c   1.000
_cell.angle_alpha   90.00
_cell.angle_beta   90.00
_cell.angle_gamma   90.00
#
_symmetry.space_group_name_H-M   'P 1'
#
loop_
_entity.id
_entity.type
_entity.pdbx_description
1 polymer ?
#
loop_
_entity_poly.entity_id
_entity_poly.type
_entity_poly.pdbx_seq_one_letter_code
_entity_poly.pdbx_strand_id
1 'polypeptide(L)'
;PIVIAMLLALGFSKGTTLAFVMAAGFIADTASLPLIVSNLVNIVSADFFGLGFTEYASVMVPVDIAAIVATLVMLHLFFRKDIP
;
A
#
# COMPACT_ATOMS: atom_id res chain seq x y z
N PRO A 1 8.78 0.27 11.23
CA PRO A 1 9.54 0.83 12.39
C PRO A 1 9.24 2.31 12.67
N ILE A 2 9.33 3.17 11.66
CA ILE A 2 9.15 4.64 11.81
C ILE A 2 7.71 4.99 12.25
N VAL A 3 6.70 4.44 11.56
CA VAL A 3 5.28 4.69 11.85
C VAL A 3 4.91 4.35 13.31
N ILE A 4 5.38 3.20 13.80
CA ILE A 4 5.15 2.77 15.20
C ILE A 4 5.78 3.77 16.18
N ALA A 5 7.04 4.17 15.94
CA ALA A 5 7.76 5.09 16.80
C ALA A 5 7.06 6.46 16.88
N MET A 6 6.54 6.97 15.76
CA MET A 6 5.79 8.22 15.71
C MET A 6 4.48 8.15 16.51
N LEU A 7 3.71 7.07 16.36
CA LEU A 7 2.42 6.90 17.04
C LEU A 7 2.59 6.74 18.56
N LEU A 8 3.63 6.03 18.98
CA LEU A 8 4.00 5.93 20.40
C LEU A 8 4.40 7.29 20.98
N ALA A 9 5.18 8.10 20.25
CA ALA A 9 5.56 9.44 20.69
C ALA A 9 4.36 10.40 20.79
N LEU A 10 3.34 10.21 19.96
CA LEU A 10 2.09 10.98 19.99
C LEU A 10 1.07 10.48 21.02
N GLY A 11 1.40 9.41 21.77
CA GLY A 11 0.53 8.88 22.84
C GLY A 11 -0.72 8.14 22.34
N PHE A 12 -0.72 7.66 21.10
CA PHE A 12 -1.86 6.95 20.52
C PHE A 12 -2.10 5.59 21.21
N SER A 13 -3.36 5.16 21.24
CA SER A 13 -3.74 3.85 21.79
C SER A 13 -3.12 2.70 20.97
N LYS A 14 -3.02 1.50 21.56
CA LYS A 14 -2.54 0.30 20.84
C LYS A 14 -3.43 -0.06 19.64
N GLY A 15 -4.75 0.13 19.77
CA GLY A 15 -5.71 -0.13 18.70
C GLY A 15 -5.52 0.81 17.52
N THR A 16 -5.41 2.11 17.79
CA THR A 16 -5.14 3.11 16.74
C THR A 16 -3.75 2.91 16.14
N THR A 17 -2.75 2.54 16.94
CA THR A 17 -1.40 2.22 16.43
C THR A 17 -1.44 1.06 15.44
N LEU A 18 -2.19 -0.01 15.75
CA LEU A 18 -2.37 -1.14 14.83
C LEU A 18 -3.06 -0.69 13.52
N ALA A 19 -4.10 0.13 13.61
CA ALA A 19 -4.82 0.65 12.45
C ALA A 19 -3.90 1.39 11.48
N PHE A 20 -3.09 2.33 11.99
CA PHE A 20 -2.17 3.12 11.16
C PHE A 20 -1.00 2.29 10.61
N VAL A 21 -0.50 1.32 11.37
CA VAL A 21 0.58 0.43 10.90
C VAL A 21 0.09 -0.46 9.76
N MET A 22 -1.10 -1.03 9.91
CA MET A 22 -1.73 -1.82 8.85
C MET A 22 -1.99 -0.97 7.62
N ALA A 23 -2.51 0.25 7.79
CA ALA A 23 -2.73 1.16 6.69
C ALA A 23 -1.44 1.52 5.95
N ALA A 24 -0.39 1.88 6.68
CA ALA A 24 0.91 2.18 6.09
C ALA A 24 1.50 0.98 5.34
N GLY A 25 1.37 -0.23 5.90
CA GLY A 25 1.82 -1.48 5.26
C GLY A 25 1.10 -1.75 3.94
N PHE A 26 -0.24 -1.74 3.95
CA PHE A 26 -1.03 -2.03 2.75
C PHE A 26 -0.85 -0.98 1.65
N ILE A 27 -0.80 0.30 2.02
CA ILE A 27 -0.58 1.37 1.03
C ILE A 27 0.83 1.29 0.45
N ALA A 28 1.86 1.00 1.26
CA ALA A 28 3.22 0.84 0.75
C ALA A 28 3.35 -0.35 -0.22
N ASP A 29 2.67 -1.47 0.07
CA ASP A 29 2.62 -2.63 -0.83
C ASP A 29 1.92 -2.27 -2.15
N THR A 30 0.74 -1.64 -2.07
CA THR A 30 -0.07 -1.28 -3.25
C THR A 30 0.65 -0.26 -4.15
N ALA A 31 1.18 0.82 -3.57
CA ALA A 31 1.89 1.86 -4.32
C ALA A 31 3.17 1.36 -5.02
N SER A 32 3.66 0.17 -4.67
CA SER A 32 4.80 -0.46 -5.33
C SER A 32 4.42 -1.17 -6.64
N LEU A 33 3.13 -1.42 -6.90
CA LEU A 33 2.64 -2.18 -8.06
C LEU A 33 3.06 -1.63 -9.42
N PRO A 34 3.12 -0.31 -9.68
CA PRO A 34 3.53 0.21 -10.99
C PRO A 34 5.03 0.08 -11.29
N LEU A 35 5.83 -0.30 -10.29
CA LEU A 35 7.28 -0.39 -10.42
C LEU A 35 7.68 -1.86 -10.70
N ILE A 36 8.25 -2.14 -11.87
CA ILE A 36 8.68 -3.51 -12.21
C ILE A 36 9.67 -4.05 -11.15
N VAL A 37 10.62 -3.22 -10.72
CA VAL A 37 11.72 -3.63 -9.82
C VAL A 37 11.33 -3.74 -8.34
N SER A 38 10.09 -3.42 -7.98
CA SER A 38 9.68 -3.35 -6.57
C SER A 38 9.37 -4.71 -5.94
N ASN A 39 8.94 -5.69 -6.73
CA ASN A 39 8.55 -7.02 -6.24
C ASN A 39 8.83 -8.10 -7.29
N LEU A 40 9.15 -9.32 -6.83
CA LEU A 40 9.41 -10.48 -7.68
C LEU A 40 8.27 -10.76 -8.66
N VAL A 41 7.01 -10.64 -8.24
CA VAL A 41 5.85 -10.91 -9.11
C VAL A 41 5.79 -9.90 -10.26
N ASN A 42 6.15 -8.64 -10.01
CA ASN A 42 6.17 -7.60 -11.02
C ASN A 42 7.27 -7.86 -12.05
N ILE A 43 8.46 -8.27 -11.58
CA ILE A 43 9.60 -8.66 -12.44
C ILE A 43 9.20 -9.84 -13.33
N VAL A 44 8.67 -10.92 -12.75
CA VAL A 44 8.28 -12.13 -13.50
C VAL A 44 7.16 -11.83 -14.49
N SER A 45 6.19 -10.99 -14.12
CA SER A 45 5.11 -10.59 -15.02
C SER A 45 5.63 -9.75 -16.20
N ALA A 46 6.49 -8.78 -15.93
CA ALA A 46 7.08 -7.95 -16.97
C ALA A 46 7.94 -8.77 -17.94
N ASP A 47 8.73 -9.72 -17.44
CA ASP A 47 9.54 -10.63 -18.25
C ASP A 47 8.66 -11.56 -19.11
N PHE A 48 7.62 -12.15 -18.52
CA PHE A 48 6.69 -13.03 -19.23
C PHE A 48 5.96 -12.32 -20.38
N PHE A 49 5.53 -11.07 -20.17
CA PHE A 49 4.83 -10.28 -21.20
C PHE A 49 5.77 -9.43 -22.07
N GLY A 50 7.08 -9.46 -21.82
CA GLY A 50 8.08 -8.67 -22.55
C GLY A 50 7.89 -7.15 -22.43
N LEU A 51 7.36 -6.67 -21.29
CA LEU A 51 7.03 -5.26 -21.08
C LEU A 51 8.23 -4.46 -20.56
N GLY A 52 8.50 -3.29 -21.15
CA GLY A 52 9.43 -2.31 -20.60
C GLY A 52 8.86 -1.57 -19.38
N PHE A 53 9.72 -0.83 -18.65
CA PHE A 53 9.33 -0.09 -17.44
C PHE A 53 8.12 0.83 -17.66
N THR A 54 8.16 1.67 -18.70
CA THR A 54 7.11 2.64 -18.99
C THR A 54 5.79 1.98 -19.39
N GLU A 55 5.85 0.91 -20.18
CA GLU A 55 4.66 0.19 -20.64
C GLU A 55 3.98 -0.51 -19.46
N TYR A 56 4.76 -1.21 -18.64
CA TYR A 56 4.25 -1.85 -17.43
C TYR A 56 3.62 -0.82 -16.48
N ALA A 57 4.30 0.29 -16.21
CA ALA A 57 3.76 1.36 -15.38
C ALA A 57 2.46 1.93 -15.96
N SER A 58 2.36 2.12 -17.28
CA SER A 58 1.14 2.64 -17.91
C SER A 58 -0.09 1.74 -17.72
N VAL A 59 0.11 0.42 -17.68
CA VAL A 59 -0.95 -0.56 -17.44
C VAL A 59 -1.27 -0.68 -15.95
N MET A 60 -0.24 -0.61 -15.09
CA MET A 60 -0.39 -0.82 -13.66
C MET A 60 -0.84 0.43 -12.89
N VAL A 61 -0.59 1.65 -13.37
CA VAL A 61 -1.03 2.89 -12.68
C VAL A 61 -2.56 2.93 -12.50
N PRO A 62 -3.41 2.64 -13.50
CA PRO A 62 -4.86 2.56 -13.29
C PRO A 62 -5.28 1.48 -12.27
N VAL A 63 -4.58 0.33 -12.27
CA VAL A 63 -4.82 -0.77 -11.32
C VAL A 63 -4.44 -0.34 -9.90
N ASP A 64 -3.31 0.34 -9.76
CA ASP A 64 -2.81 0.88 -8.50
C ASP A 64 -3.79 1.91 -7.90
N ILE A 65 -4.32 2.83 -8.71
CA ILE A 65 -5.36 3.77 -8.27
C ILE A 65 -6.59 3.03 -7.72
N ALA A 66 -7.08 2.02 -8.45
CA ALA A 66 -8.23 1.23 -8.00
C ALA A 66 -7.92 0.47 -6.69
N ALA A 67 -6.72 -0.10 -6.58
CA ALA A 67 -6.28 -0.85 -5.41
C ALA A 67 -6.08 0.06 -4.18
N ILE A 68 -5.49 1.25 -4.35
CA ILE A 68 -5.35 2.26 -3.29
C ILE A 68 -6.73 2.68 -2.78
N VAL A 69 -7.66 3.01 -3.69
CA VAL A 69 -9.02 3.40 -3.30
C VAL A 69 -9.71 2.28 -2.55
N ALA A 70 -9.67 1.05 -3.05
CA ALA A 70 -10.27 -0.11 -2.37
C ALA A 70 -9.66 -0.34 -0.98
N THR A 71 -8.34 -0.22 -0.85
CA THR A 71 -7.60 -0.38 0.39
C THR A 71 -7.98 0.69 1.41
N LEU A 72 -7.99 1.96 1.00
CA LEU A 72 -8.39 3.07 1.86
C LEU A 72 -9.84 2.93 2.32
N VAL A 73 -10.75 2.55 1.41
CA VAL A 73 -12.17 2.30 1.75
C VAL A 73 -12.29 1.18 2.77
N MET A 74 -11.63 0.04 2.55
CA MET A 74 -11.68 -1.09 3.48
C MET A 74 -11.11 -0.75 4.85
N LEU A 75 -9.95 -0.11 4.89
CA LEU A 75 -9.32 0.31 6.15
C LEU A 75 -10.17 1.33 6.88
N HIS A 76 -10.76 2.29 6.16
CA HIS A 76 -11.68 3.25 6.75
C HIS A 76 -12.90 2.53 7.33
N LEU A 77 -13.53 1.61 6.59
CA LEU A 77 -14.70 0.87 7.09
C LEU A 77 -14.38 -0.01 8.31
N PHE A 78 -13.22 -0.67 8.31
CA PHE A 78 -12.80 -1.57 9.39
C PHE A 78 -12.39 -0.81 10.65
N PHE A 79 -11.55 0.23 10.51
CA PHE A 79 -11.01 1.00 11.63
C PHE A 79 -11.78 2.29 11.93
N ARG A 80 -12.97 2.51 11.34
CA ARG A 80 -13.80 3.72 11.56
C ARG A 80 -14.06 4.10 13.02
N LYS A 81 -13.95 3.13 13.95
CA LYS A 81 -14.15 3.34 15.39
C LYS A 81 -12.86 3.63 16.17
N ASP A 82 -11.72 3.29 15.58
CA ASP A 82 -10.39 3.39 16.19
C ASP A 82 -9.58 4.56 15.61
N ILE A 83 -10.01 5.10 14.47
CA ILE A 83 -9.54 6.36 13.89
C ILE A 83 -10.24 7.50 14.67
N PRO A 84 -9.48 8.42 15.29
CA PRO A 84 -10.05 9.56 16.01
C PRO A 84 -10.88 10.49 15.11
#